data_AF-A0A524MUW1-F1
#
_entry.id   AF-A0A524MUW1-F1
#
_cell.length_a   1.000
_cell.length_b   1.000
_cell.length_c   1.000
_cell.angle_alpha   90.00
_cell.angle_beta   90.00
_cell.angle_gamma   90.00
#
_symmetry.space_group_name_H-M   'P 1'
#
loop_
_entity.id
_entity.type
_entity.pdbx_description
1 polymer ?
#
loop_
_entity_poly.entity_id
_entity_poly.type
_entity_poly.pdbx_seq_one_letter_code
_entity_poly.pdbx_strand_id
1 'polypeptide(L)'
;MIFSMIAQEGIGSNWLLWLLPLAFCLLTITQKKEEPSTSTQLSDNFYTTLSVDDAFKTIQHKVDQWRIDAKESDINEKGLAVTLRKILGGTRAKTDRFTEIESKIPRLLNISDVTGSIYFEFIPVEDGGTVVKVTYSHLLNGRMKRLKAELPIMIPATPIGLKCPSCGKPVLKEFNLCPYCGTRLMKE
;
A
#
# COMPACT_ATOMS: atom_id res chain seq x y z
N MET A 1 -76.97 36.40 20.21
CA MET A 1 -76.80 36.57 18.75
C MET A 1 -75.39 36.13 18.40
N ILE A 2 -75.28 35.13 17.51
CA ILE A 2 -74.14 34.75 16.63
C ILE A 2 -72.92 34.10 17.34
N PHE A 3 -72.72 32.76 17.34
CA PHE A 3 -72.28 31.78 16.30
C PHE A 3 -70.75 31.70 16.04
N SER A 4 -70.25 30.44 16.07
CA SER A 4 -68.99 29.90 15.49
C SER A 4 -67.71 30.13 16.32
N MET A 5 -66.79 29.17 16.58
CA MET A 5 -66.25 28.02 15.81
C MET A 5 -65.70 26.93 16.77
N ILE A 6 -66.04 25.63 16.64
CA ILE A 6 -65.40 24.51 15.88
C ILE A 6 -64.42 23.62 16.70
N ALA A 7 -64.75 22.31 16.72
CA ALA A 7 -63.96 21.06 16.80
C ALA A 7 -63.02 20.81 18.01
N GLN A 8 -63.10 19.71 18.77
CA GLN A 8 -63.25 18.26 18.51
C GLN A 8 -61.97 17.57 17.97
N GLU A 9 -61.54 16.54 18.71
CA GLU A 9 -60.59 15.44 18.39
C GLU A 9 -59.09 15.79 18.34
N GLY A 10 -58.18 15.13 19.08
CA GLY A 10 -58.14 13.70 19.37
C GLY A 10 -57.35 12.97 18.30
N ILE A 11 -56.07 13.29 18.09
CA ILE A 11 -55.18 12.49 17.23
C ILE A 11 -53.83 12.34 17.93
N GLY A 12 -53.60 11.14 18.43
CA GLY A 12 -52.36 10.72 19.08
C GLY A 12 -51.15 10.97 18.19
N SER A 13 -50.19 11.73 18.73
CA SER A 13 -48.90 12.05 18.13
C SER A 13 -47.96 10.84 18.18
N ASN A 14 -48.32 9.77 17.45
CA ASN A 14 -47.54 8.54 17.37
C ASN A 14 -46.44 8.58 16.29
N TRP A 15 -46.33 9.68 15.54
CA TRP A 15 -45.30 9.87 14.51
C TRP A 15 -43.92 10.22 15.10
N LEU A 16 -43.89 10.83 16.29
CA LEU A 16 -42.63 11.17 16.99
C LEU A 16 -41.91 9.91 17.51
N LEU A 17 -42.64 8.88 17.94
CA LEU A 17 -42.07 7.61 18.42
C LEU A 17 -41.49 6.74 17.30
N TRP A 18 -41.93 6.93 16.05
CA TRP A 18 -41.41 6.19 14.89
C TRP A 18 -40.08 6.74 14.36
N LEU A 19 -39.69 7.95 14.75
CA LEU A 19 -38.40 8.55 14.39
C LEU A 19 -37.27 8.19 15.38
N LEU A 20 -37.62 7.74 16.59
CA LEU A 20 -36.69 7.31 17.63
C LEU A 20 -35.77 6.13 17.23
N PRO A 21 -36.25 5.04 16.57
CA PRO A 21 -35.38 3.98 16.09
C PRO A 21 -34.44 4.42 14.95
N LEU A 22 -34.86 5.36 14.11
CA LEU A 22 -34.05 5.88 13.00
C LEU A 22 -32.96 6.84 13.48
N ALA A 23 -33.25 7.63 14.52
CA ALA A 23 -32.25 8.42 15.24
C ALA A 23 -31.24 7.55 16.00
N PHE A 24 -31.67 6.42 16.58
CA PHE A 24 -30.77 5.50 17.28
C PHE A 24 -29.81 4.79 16.32
N CYS A 25 -30.24 4.47 15.09
CA CYS A 25 -29.36 3.93 14.05
C CYS A 25 -28.26 4.91 13.61
N LEU A 26 -28.52 6.22 13.64
CA LEU A 26 -27.51 7.24 13.30
C LEU A 26 -26.45 7.41 14.39
N LEU A 27 -26.78 7.14 15.67
CA LEU A 27 -25.84 7.24 16.79
C LEU A 27 -24.92 6.01 16.93
N THR A 28 -25.28 4.87 16.36
CA THR A 28 -24.40 3.69 16.37
C THR A 28 -23.31 3.71 15.29
N ILE A 29 -23.42 4.59 14.28
CA ILE A 29 -22.41 4.73 13.22
C ILE A 29 -21.22 5.58 13.67
N THR A 30 -21.37 6.40 14.71
CA THR A 30 -20.29 7.26 15.26
C THR A 30 -19.40 6.57 16.28
N GLN A 31 -19.69 5.32 16.68
CA GLN A 31 -18.77 4.50 17.46
C GLN A 31 -17.96 3.54 16.58
N LYS A 32 -17.45 4.03 15.45
CA LYS A 32 -16.29 3.41 14.84
C LYS A 32 -15.10 3.76 15.72
N LYS A 33 -14.80 2.87 16.66
CA LYS A 33 -13.58 2.84 17.48
C LYS A 33 -12.41 3.31 16.62
N GLU A 34 -11.91 4.51 16.91
CA GLU A 34 -10.63 4.99 16.40
C GLU A 34 -9.57 4.08 17.01
N GLU A 35 -9.30 2.97 16.31
CA GLU A 35 -8.02 2.33 16.45
C GLU A 35 -6.96 3.37 16.05
N PRO A 36 -5.86 3.46 16.81
CA PRO A 36 -4.78 4.38 16.49
C PRO A 36 -4.38 4.12 15.03
N SER A 37 -4.25 5.20 14.28
CA SER A 37 -3.85 5.22 12.87
C SER A 37 -2.40 4.71 12.69
N THR A 38 -2.13 3.46 13.04
CA THR A 38 -1.01 2.72 12.50
C THR A 38 -1.39 2.38 11.07
N SER A 39 -0.84 3.11 10.11
CA SER A 39 -0.87 2.66 8.72
C SER A 39 -0.43 1.20 8.70
N THR A 40 -1.28 0.30 8.22
CA THR A 40 -0.95 -1.14 8.17
C THR A 40 0.26 -1.29 7.25
N GLN A 41 1.45 -1.40 7.83
CA GLN A 41 2.68 -1.62 7.09
C GLN A 41 2.80 -3.11 6.79
N LEU A 42 3.11 -3.43 5.54
CA LEU A 42 3.38 -4.76 5.06
C LEU A 42 4.89 -4.93 4.89
N SER A 43 5.40 -6.11 5.25
CA SER A 43 6.78 -6.51 4.99
C SER A 43 6.79 -7.68 4.01
N ASP A 44 7.64 -7.60 2.99
CA ASP A 44 7.82 -8.65 2.00
C ASP A 44 9.31 -8.84 1.72
N ASN A 45 9.72 -10.08 1.51
CA ASN A 45 11.10 -10.45 1.22
C ASN A 45 11.12 -11.27 -0.07
N PHE A 46 12.12 -11.00 -0.91
CA PHE A 46 12.35 -11.81 -2.09
C PHE A 46 13.84 -11.85 -2.45
N TYR A 47 14.26 -12.96 -3.03
CA TYR A 47 15.64 -13.16 -3.49
C TYR A 47 15.77 -12.80 -4.98
N THR A 48 16.87 -12.15 -5.33
CA THR A 48 17.29 -11.93 -6.72
C THR A 48 18.69 -12.47 -6.93
N THR A 49 18.97 -12.97 -8.14
CA THR A 49 20.30 -13.42 -8.55
C THR A 49 21.26 -12.26 -8.82
N LEU A 50 20.77 -11.03 -8.83
CA LEU A 50 21.57 -9.82 -9.06
C LEU A 50 22.47 -9.50 -7.85
N SER A 51 23.63 -8.93 -8.14
CA SER A 51 24.50 -8.34 -7.11
C SER A 51 23.76 -7.22 -6.36
N VAL A 52 24.22 -6.87 -5.17
CA VAL A 52 23.61 -5.79 -4.37
C VAL A 52 23.54 -4.49 -5.17
N ASP A 53 24.57 -4.22 -5.96
CA ASP A 53 24.70 -3.02 -6.77
C ASP A 53 23.74 -3.00 -7.95
N ASP A 54 23.61 -4.12 -8.65
CA ASP A 54 22.73 -4.24 -9.80
C ASP A 54 21.26 -4.29 -9.37
N ALA A 55 20.97 -4.98 -8.26
CA ALA A 55 19.64 -5.00 -7.65
C ALA A 55 19.23 -3.59 -7.22
N PHE A 56 20.13 -2.85 -6.56
CA PHE A 56 19.89 -1.46 -6.15
C PHE A 56 19.61 -0.57 -7.37
N LYS A 57 20.48 -0.58 -8.38
CA LYS A 57 20.31 0.22 -9.60
C LYS A 57 19.02 -0.12 -10.34
N THR A 58 18.67 -1.39 -10.43
CA THR A 58 17.44 -1.85 -11.10
C THR A 58 16.20 -1.33 -10.38
N ILE A 59 16.14 -1.49 -9.06
CA ILE A 59 15.02 -0.99 -8.26
C ILE A 59 14.96 0.53 -8.29
N GLN A 60 16.11 1.22 -8.17
CA GLN A 60 16.19 2.67 -8.26
C GLN A 60 15.64 3.17 -9.60
N HIS A 61 16.07 2.58 -10.71
CA HIS A 61 15.57 2.93 -12.03
C HIS A 61 14.05 2.74 -12.15
N LYS A 62 13.50 1.63 -11.63
CA LYS A 62 12.05 1.38 -11.64
C LYS A 62 11.26 2.38 -10.79
N VAL A 63 11.80 2.74 -9.63
CA VAL A 63 11.23 3.77 -8.76
C VAL A 63 11.27 5.14 -9.45
N ASP A 64 12.33 5.46 -10.18
CA ASP A 64 12.41 6.70 -10.96
C ASP A 64 11.38 6.74 -12.08
N GLN A 65 11.12 5.61 -12.75
CA GLN A 65 10.02 5.50 -13.71
C GLN A 65 8.66 5.77 -13.04
N TRP A 66 8.41 5.22 -11.84
CA TRP A 66 7.18 5.54 -11.10
C TRP A 66 7.04 7.03 -10.79
N ARG A 67 8.15 7.74 -10.56
CA ARG A 67 8.12 9.20 -10.36
C ARG A 67 7.77 9.93 -11.66
N ILE A 68 8.23 9.45 -12.80
CA ILE A 68 7.89 10.00 -14.12
C ILE A 68 6.42 9.75 -14.41
N ASP A 69 5.95 8.51 -14.27
CA ASP A 69 4.54 8.12 -14.48
C ASP A 69 3.59 8.89 -13.55
N ALA A 70 3.99 9.09 -12.29
CA ALA A 70 3.23 9.90 -11.34
C ALA A 70 3.14 11.37 -11.78
N LYS A 71 4.23 11.94 -12.33
CA LYS A 71 4.20 13.31 -12.87
C LYS A 71 3.35 13.41 -14.13
N GLU A 72 3.39 12.43 -15.01
CA GLU A 72 2.60 12.42 -16.25
C GLU A 72 1.11 12.24 -15.99
N SER A 73 0.73 11.32 -15.10
CA SER A 73 -0.66 11.16 -14.65
C SER A 73 -1.16 12.41 -13.93
N ASP A 74 -0.35 13.02 -13.07
CA ASP A 74 -0.63 14.34 -12.49
C ASP A 74 -0.82 15.41 -13.55
N ILE A 75 -0.01 15.47 -14.61
CA ILE A 75 -0.13 16.47 -15.68
C ILE A 75 -1.41 16.24 -16.48
N ASN A 76 -1.81 14.99 -16.73
CA ASN A 76 -3.03 14.65 -17.45
C ASN A 76 -4.28 14.96 -16.60
N GLU A 77 -4.29 14.56 -15.33
CA GLU A 77 -5.35 14.93 -14.38
C GLU A 77 -5.39 16.44 -14.13
N LYS A 78 -4.23 17.11 -14.02
CA LYS A 78 -4.14 18.57 -13.98
C LYS A 78 -4.55 19.17 -15.31
N GLY A 79 -4.40 18.55 -16.47
CA GLY A 79 -4.92 19.07 -17.73
C GLY A 79 -6.45 19.19 -17.71
N LEU A 80 -7.12 18.13 -17.23
CA LEU A 80 -8.57 18.11 -17.04
C LEU A 80 -9.01 19.02 -15.87
N ALA A 81 -8.31 18.93 -14.73
CA ALA A 81 -8.62 19.66 -13.52
C ALA A 81 -8.19 21.13 -13.55
N VAL A 82 -7.19 21.55 -14.34
CA VAL A 82 -6.83 22.95 -14.63
C VAL A 82 -7.86 23.56 -15.57
N THR A 83 -8.36 22.79 -16.54
CA THR A 83 -9.52 23.21 -17.36
C THR A 83 -10.75 23.48 -16.47
N LEU A 84 -11.02 22.61 -15.48
CA LEU A 84 -12.11 22.80 -14.51
C LEU A 84 -11.80 23.82 -13.40
N ARG A 85 -10.55 23.96 -12.93
CA ARG A 85 -10.12 24.92 -11.89
C ARG A 85 -9.94 26.34 -12.43
N LYS A 86 -9.65 26.53 -13.72
CA LYS A 86 -9.69 27.85 -14.38
C LYS A 86 -11.11 28.43 -14.37
N ILE A 87 -12.13 27.57 -14.29
CA ILE A 87 -13.54 27.95 -14.11
C ILE A 87 -13.87 28.23 -12.63
N LEU A 88 -13.15 27.62 -11.67
CA LEU A 88 -13.50 27.65 -10.22
C LEU A 88 -12.48 28.32 -9.28
N GLY A 89 -11.44 28.99 -9.82
CA GLY A 89 -10.66 30.00 -9.09
C GLY A 89 -9.80 29.54 -7.89
N GLY A 90 -9.37 28.28 -7.81
CA GLY A 90 -8.61 27.77 -6.66
C GLY A 90 -7.16 27.33 -6.97
N THR A 91 -6.17 28.08 -6.47
CA THR A 91 -4.74 27.72 -6.50
C THR A 91 -4.28 27.18 -5.15
N ARG A 92 -3.79 25.94 -5.12
CA ARG A 92 -2.97 25.44 -4.00
C ARG A 92 -1.69 24.80 -4.53
N ALA A 93 -0.57 25.25 -3.99
CA ALA A 93 0.79 24.90 -4.42
C ALA A 93 1.24 23.51 -3.94
N LYS A 94 2.15 22.93 -4.72
CA LYS A 94 2.70 21.57 -4.67
C LYS A 94 3.81 21.46 -3.62
N THR A 95 3.74 20.46 -2.74
CA THR A 95 4.85 20.07 -1.86
C THR A 95 5.64 18.92 -2.47
N ASP A 96 6.88 19.17 -2.91
CA ASP A 96 7.86 18.14 -3.21
C ASP A 96 8.64 17.79 -1.92
N ARG A 97 8.74 16.51 -1.53
CA ARG A 97 9.52 16.08 -0.35
C ARG A 97 10.11 14.68 -0.52
N PHE A 98 11.41 14.57 -0.81
CA PHE A 98 12.18 13.32 -0.67
C PHE A 98 13.66 13.60 -0.34
N THR A 99 14.20 12.88 0.65
CA THR A 99 15.62 12.74 1.08
C THR A 99 15.68 11.35 1.75
N GLU A 100 16.68 10.48 1.72
CA GLU A 100 18.14 10.53 1.57
C GLU A 100 18.60 9.09 1.19
N ILE A 101 19.67 8.94 0.41
CA ILE A 101 20.26 7.64 0.04
C ILE A 101 21.47 7.42 0.94
N GLU A 102 21.35 6.55 1.96
CA GLU A 102 22.46 6.27 2.87
C GLU A 102 23.37 5.19 2.28
N SER A 103 24.66 5.52 2.18
CA SER A 103 25.70 4.73 1.53
C SER A 103 26.60 4.08 2.59
N LYS A 104 26.22 2.88 3.03
CA LYS A 104 27.05 1.77 3.57
C LYS A 104 26.18 0.50 3.62
N ILE A 105 26.77 -0.69 3.45
CA ILE A 105 26.02 -1.96 3.47
C ILE A 105 25.46 -2.19 4.90
N PRO A 106 24.17 -2.53 5.08
CA PRO A 106 23.15 -2.83 4.06
C PRO A 106 22.68 -1.57 3.33
N ARG A 107 22.61 -1.60 1.99
CA ARG A 107 22.14 -0.45 1.22
C ARG A 107 20.66 -0.22 1.52
N LEU A 108 20.30 1.03 1.78
CA LEU A 108 18.94 1.43 2.11
C LEU A 108 18.39 2.36 1.03
N LEU A 109 17.15 2.11 0.61
CA LEU A 109 16.42 3.02 -0.28
C LEU A 109 15.06 3.33 0.36
N ASN A 110 14.87 4.58 0.78
CA ASN A 110 13.60 5.07 1.31
C ASN A 110 12.91 5.99 0.29
N ILE A 111 11.63 5.74 0.06
CA ILE A 111 10.78 6.50 -0.85
C ILE A 111 9.47 6.81 -0.12
N SER A 112 9.14 8.08 0.08
CA SER A 112 7.94 8.53 0.79
C SER A 112 7.01 9.38 -0.07
N ASP A 113 5.95 8.81 -0.64
CA ASP A 113 4.99 9.56 -1.47
C ASP A 113 3.70 9.89 -0.69
N VAL A 114 2.77 10.64 -1.29
CA VAL A 114 1.40 10.85 -0.77
C VAL A 114 0.67 9.52 -0.52
N THR A 115 1.03 8.49 -1.27
CA THR A 115 0.49 7.13 -1.14
C THR A 115 1.07 6.37 0.07
N GLY A 116 2.21 6.83 0.61
CA GLY A 116 2.91 6.23 1.74
C GLY A 116 4.39 6.00 1.48
N SER A 117 5.08 5.51 2.51
CA SER A 117 6.50 5.19 2.46
C SER A 117 6.78 3.74 2.04
N ILE A 118 7.89 3.56 1.33
CA ILE A 118 8.50 2.29 0.93
C ILE A 118 9.96 2.34 1.37
N TYR A 119 10.37 1.32 2.12
CA TYR A 119 11.73 1.16 2.59
C TYR A 119 12.28 -0.16 2.05
N PHE A 120 13.37 -0.10 1.27
CA PHE A 120 14.09 -1.26 0.77
C PHE A 120 15.41 -1.42 1.51
N GLU A 121 15.69 -2.65 1.90
CA GLU A 121 16.91 -3.11 2.55
C GLU A 121 17.52 -4.21 1.65
N PHE A 122 18.78 -4.02 1.26
CA PHE A 122 19.49 -4.96 0.38
C PHE A 122 20.55 -5.73 1.18
N ILE A 123 20.36 -7.03 1.31
CA ILE A 123 21.19 -7.93 2.11
C ILE A 123 21.94 -8.88 1.17
N PRO A 124 23.29 -8.85 1.13
CA PRO A 124 24.06 -9.78 0.32
C PRO A 124 23.91 -11.22 0.85
N VAL A 125 23.89 -12.19 -0.06
CA VAL A 125 23.89 -13.62 0.29
C VAL A 125 25.23 -14.24 -0.12
N GLU A 126 25.79 -15.09 0.74
CA GLU A 126 27.15 -15.65 0.53
C GLU A 126 27.27 -16.53 -0.73
N ASP A 127 26.19 -17.19 -1.15
CA ASP A 127 26.15 -18.01 -2.38
C ASP A 127 25.89 -17.18 -3.65
N GLY A 128 25.96 -15.84 -3.55
CA GLY A 128 25.66 -14.90 -4.62
C GLY A 128 24.20 -14.47 -4.64
N GLY A 129 23.97 -13.27 -5.16
CA GLY A 129 22.66 -12.62 -5.20
C GLY A 129 22.36 -11.74 -3.98
N THR A 130 21.13 -11.24 -3.92
CA THR A 130 20.69 -10.26 -2.93
C THR A 130 19.30 -10.61 -2.43
N VAL A 131 19.10 -10.57 -1.11
CA VAL A 131 17.76 -10.55 -0.52
C VAL A 131 17.33 -9.10 -0.41
N VAL A 132 16.22 -8.78 -1.06
CA VAL A 132 15.58 -7.47 -0.93
C VAL A 132 14.43 -7.62 0.06
N LYS A 133 14.57 -6.96 1.20
CA LYS A 133 13.52 -6.81 2.19
C LYS A 133 12.86 -5.46 1.98
N VAL A 134 11.54 -5.46 1.88
CA VAL A 134 10.78 -4.24 1.63
C VAL A 134 9.68 -4.07 2.67
N THR A 135 9.57 -2.85 3.19
CA THR A 135 8.51 -2.44 4.12
C THR A 135 7.73 -1.30 3.50
N TYR A 136 6.41 -1.44 3.37
CA TYR A 136 5.59 -0.47 2.65
C TYR A 136 4.17 -0.36 3.22
N SER A 137 3.52 0.78 2.99
CA SER A 137 2.09 0.97 3.33
C SER A 137 1.20 0.02 2.51
N HIS A 138 0.14 -0.55 3.10
CA HIS A 138 -0.81 -1.43 2.41
C HIS A 138 -1.33 -0.88 1.06
N LEU A 139 -1.47 0.45 0.94
CA LEU A 139 -1.89 1.13 -0.30
C LEU A 139 -0.97 0.85 -1.50
N LEU A 140 0.27 0.44 -1.25
CA LEU A 140 1.31 0.20 -2.26
C LEU A 140 1.43 -1.28 -2.66
N ASN A 141 0.57 -2.16 -2.13
CA ASN A 141 0.59 -3.60 -2.42
C ASN A 141 0.50 -3.92 -3.92
N GLY A 142 -0.37 -3.22 -4.66
CA GLY A 142 -0.50 -3.39 -6.10
C GLY A 142 0.80 -3.03 -6.86
N ARG A 143 1.46 -1.92 -6.49
CA ARG A 143 2.75 -1.52 -7.07
C ARG A 143 3.85 -2.51 -6.71
N MET A 144 3.86 -3.00 -5.48
CA MET A 144 4.86 -3.97 -5.03
C MET A 144 4.76 -5.30 -5.76
N LYS A 145 3.54 -5.82 -5.95
CA LYS A 145 3.32 -7.05 -6.73
C LYS A 145 3.83 -6.93 -8.17
N ARG A 146 3.62 -5.77 -8.80
CA ARG A 146 4.14 -5.48 -10.15
C ARG A 146 5.67 -5.39 -10.15
N LEU A 147 6.25 -4.65 -9.20
CA LEU A 147 7.72 -4.57 -9.05
C LEU A 147 8.34 -5.96 -8.94
N LYS A 148 7.77 -6.82 -8.08
CA LYS A 148 8.24 -8.19 -7.91
C LYS A 148 8.13 -9.01 -9.19
N ALA A 149 7.06 -8.85 -9.96
CA ALA A 149 6.88 -9.57 -11.23
C ALA A 149 7.87 -9.11 -12.32
N GLU A 150 8.33 -7.87 -12.28
CA GLU A 150 9.28 -7.31 -13.26
C GLU A 150 10.74 -7.59 -12.92
N LEU A 151 11.04 -7.96 -11.67
CA LEU A 151 12.38 -8.35 -11.26
C LEU A 151 12.67 -9.79 -11.68
N PRO A 152 13.93 -10.14 -11.98
CA PRO A 152 14.34 -11.52 -12.23
C PRO A 152 14.32 -12.30 -10.91
N ILE A 153 13.12 -12.68 -10.46
CA ILE A 153 12.87 -13.48 -9.26
C ILE A 153 12.62 -14.91 -9.70
N MET A 154 13.37 -15.85 -9.13
CA MET A 154 13.20 -17.27 -9.40
C MET A 154 12.09 -17.84 -8.51
N ILE A 155 10.81 -17.67 -8.86
CA ILE A 155 9.70 -18.24 -8.10
C ILE A 155 9.29 -19.58 -8.73
N PRO A 156 9.37 -20.72 -8.00
CA PRO A 156 8.91 -22.00 -8.54
C PRO A 156 7.39 -22.01 -8.72
N ALA A 157 6.93 -22.41 -9.91
CA ALA A 157 5.52 -22.44 -10.28
C ALA A 157 4.74 -23.62 -9.67
N THR A 158 5.44 -24.63 -9.12
CA THR A 158 4.81 -25.86 -8.62
C THR A 158 5.38 -26.27 -7.23
N PRO A 159 4.52 -26.57 -6.24
CA PRO A 159 4.92 -26.83 -4.86
C PRO A 159 5.36 -28.29 -4.62
N ILE A 160 6.26 -28.83 -5.44
CA ILE A 160 6.63 -30.27 -5.40
C ILE A 160 7.94 -30.51 -4.63
N GLY A 161 8.16 -29.84 -3.49
CA GLY A 161 9.47 -29.93 -2.83
C GLY A 161 9.51 -29.64 -1.33
N LEU A 162 10.75 -29.53 -0.83
CA LEU A 162 11.09 -29.30 0.58
C LEU A 162 10.56 -27.92 1.03
N LYS A 163 10.02 -27.84 2.24
CA LYS A 163 9.65 -26.54 2.84
C LYS A 163 10.92 -25.87 3.36
N CYS A 164 11.06 -24.57 3.09
CA CYS A 164 12.15 -23.80 3.67
C CYS A 164 12.04 -23.79 5.21
N PRO A 165 13.11 -24.10 5.96
CA PRO A 165 13.06 -24.11 7.43
C PRO A 165 12.87 -22.71 8.05
N SER A 166 13.21 -21.66 7.31
CA SER A 166 13.09 -20.27 7.78
C SER A 166 11.71 -19.67 7.51
N CYS A 167 11.20 -19.76 6.27
CA CYS A 167 9.94 -19.12 5.88
C CYS A 167 8.76 -20.07 5.67
N GLY A 168 8.97 -21.39 5.75
CA GLY A 168 7.93 -22.42 5.59
C GLY A 168 7.37 -22.58 4.17
N LYS A 169 7.78 -21.75 3.21
CA LYS A 169 7.32 -21.81 1.82
C LYS A 169 7.90 -23.03 1.09
N PRO A 170 7.12 -23.67 0.19
CA PRO A 170 7.61 -24.80 -0.60
C PRO A 170 8.64 -24.34 -1.62
N VAL A 171 9.76 -25.05 -1.72
CA VAL A 171 10.83 -24.79 -2.68
C VAL A 171 11.20 -26.08 -3.42
N LEU A 172 11.60 -25.99 -4.69
CA LEU A 172 12.10 -27.16 -5.43
C LEU A 172 13.43 -27.65 -4.85
N LYS A 173 13.68 -28.95 -4.95
CA LYS A 173 14.92 -29.58 -4.45
C LYS A 173 16.18 -29.13 -5.21
N GLU A 174 16.04 -28.57 -6.41
CA GLU A 174 17.20 -28.07 -7.17
C GLU A 174 17.84 -26.84 -6.52
N PHE A 175 17.06 -26.03 -5.80
CA PHE A 175 17.56 -24.80 -5.20
C PHE A 175 18.49 -25.05 -4.01
N ASN A 176 19.64 -24.38 -3.99
CA ASN A 176 20.53 -24.29 -2.82
C ASN A 176 20.08 -23.18 -1.85
N LEU A 177 19.38 -22.16 -2.35
CA LEU A 177 18.87 -21.02 -1.59
C LEU A 177 17.36 -20.88 -1.77
N CYS A 178 16.65 -20.52 -0.69
CA CYS A 178 15.22 -20.25 -0.75
C CYS A 178 14.95 -18.97 -1.57
N PRO A 179 14.14 -19.03 -2.64
CA PRO A 179 13.87 -17.85 -3.48
C PRO A 179 13.01 -16.79 -2.79
N TYR A 180 12.40 -17.14 -1.65
CA TYR A 180 11.53 -16.23 -0.91
C TYR A 180 12.26 -15.47 0.19
N CYS A 181 13.26 -16.08 0.82
CA CYS A 181 13.93 -15.48 1.98
C CYS A 181 15.46 -15.52 1.92
N GLY A 182 16.04 -16.17 0.91
CA GLY A 182 17.49 -16.32 0.75
C GLY A 182 18.16 -17.29 1.73
N THR A 183 17.41 -18.01 2.57
CA THR A 183 17.99 -19.02 3.47
C THR A 183 18.55 -20.20 2.69
N ARG A 184 19.75 -20.68 3.04
CA ARG A 184 20.31 -21.94 2.51
C ARG A 184 19.39 -23.11 2.83
N LEU A 185 19.09 -23.90 1.81
CA LEU A 185 18.29 -25.11 1.92
C LEU A 185 19.22 -26.29 2.17
N MET A 186 18.98 -27.01 3.26
CA MET A 186 19.69 -28.27 3.52
C MET A 186 19.09 -29.32 2.57
N LYS A 187 19.92 -29.84 1.67
CA LYS A 187 19.56 -30.97 0.81
C LYS A 187 19.85 -32.24 1.62
N GLU A 188 18.80 -33.00 1.92
CA GLU A 188 18.90 -34.39 2.40
C GLU A 188 19.18 -35.33 1.22
#